data_AF-A0A4R6XHY8-F1
#
_entry.id   AF-A0A4R6XHY8-F1
#
_cell.length_a   1.000
_cell.length_b   1.000
_cell.length_c   1.000
_cell.angle_alpha   90.00
_cell.angle_beta   90.00
_cell.angle_gamma   90.00
#
_symmetry.space_group_name_H-M   'P 1'
#
loop_
_entity.id
_entity.type
_entity.pdbx_description
1 polymer ?
#
loop_
_entity_poly.entity_id
_entity_poly.type
_entity_poly.pdbx_seq_one_letter_code
_entity_poly.pdbx_strand_id
1 'polypeptide(L)'
;MKFASLILLFLTAGMVQSKSFSSAEYQAMQWVGATFLSLLLIGVDDQLQEDVRTFLENDEPKNWDDNAYIYLWAIDVASENTYETGKEMSRKVVEANSRYKYEMEPYDSSFLYEYEYISTSNKDFYCTYSFNDCFPAIYLEIENALKHVKTDYVMYERYQQFLKYEHTSPPYIPKFEAPWPNVSVLTYGHQLNQAVMIEKLFNHEHGEFIRLFEDDTLNLKTMYSKTNSALNKMVLLSLIDKNIELIGHLFQLQHIDAELLNSTKILQLLTATELSGYEMLAFELRVMMKIVQELSENPHYLIKPSDKYLGSAITKKLMPLVFKANLTLNSMYHEYVSKVLEYSKLAPADFYIQYDQLNVNVKYDYIRASVSSYLASFITNDKSIYLRYQGRIHSLNMKIQLLNALVEQGSFEKVIVKAEQGHQPYLNHYDQSPPYFENDKICYSGLFEFNDKFRCMSVLN
;
A
#
# COMPACT_ATOMS: atom_id res chain seq x y z
N MET A 1 -12.38 26.38 28.63
CA MET A 1 -13.08 26.70 29.90
C MET A 1 -13.50 28.17 30.07
N LYS A 2 -12.66 29.19 29.76
CA LYS A 2 -13.02 30.61 30.00
C LYS A 2 -14.23 31.14 29.20
N PHE A 3 -14.56 30.54 28.06
CA PHE A 3 -15.69 30.96 27.21
C PHE A 3 -17.06 30.48 27.74
N ALA A 4 -17.12 29.28 28.32
CA ALA A 4 -18.34 28.73 28.94
C ALA A 4 -18.74 29.52 30.19
N SER A 5 -17.75 29.99 30.98
CA SER A 5 -17.99 30.88 32.13
C SER A 5 -18.54 32.24 31.70
N LEU A 6 -18.15 32.76 30.53
CA LEU A 6 -18.66 34.04 30.01
C LEU A 6 -20.13 33.95 29.56
N ILE A 7 -20.51 32.84 28.92
CA ILE A 7 -21.90 32.59 28.49
C ILE A 7 -22.82 32.37 29.71
N LEU A 8 -22.35 31.66 30.74
CA LEU A 8 -23.08 31.50 32.00
C LEU A 8 -23.27 32.84 32.74
N LEU A 9 -22.29 33.75 32.65
CA LEU A 9 -22.37 35.10 33.19
C LEU A 9 -23.34 36.01 32.41
N PHE A 10 -23.42 35.87 31.08
CA PHE A 10 -24.38 36.62 30.27
C PHE A 10 -25.83 36.14 30.48
N LEU A 11 -26.04 34.83 30.66
CA LEU A 11 -27.37 34.27 30.97
C LEU A 11 -27.84 34.62 32.38
N THR A 12 -26.94 34.76 33.36
CA THR A 12 -27.29 35.18 34.72
C THR A 12 -27.41 36.71 34.86
N ALA A 13 -26.60 37.49 34.14
CA ALA A 13 -26.66 38.96 34.19
C ALA A 13 -27.89 39.55 33.47
N GLY A 14 -28.40 38.90 32.41
CA GLY A 14 -29.63 39.31 31.73
C GLY A 14 -30.92 39.10 32.53
N MET A 15 -30.88 38.30 33.62
CA MET A 15 -32.05 37.96 34.43
C MET A 15 -32.39 38.97 35.54
N VAL A 16 -31.55 39.99 35.78
CA VAL A 16 -31.74 40.89 36.94
C VAL A 16 -32.63 42.10 36.65
N GLN A 17 -32.98 42.37 35.39
CA GLN A 17 -33.84 43.53 35.05
C GLN A 17 -34.84 43.25 33.91
N SER A 18 -35.90 42.48 34.17
CA SER A 18 -37.21 42.72 33.52
C SER A 18 -38.34 42.01 34.25
N LYS A 19 -39.54 42.55 34.06
CA LYS A 19 -40.83 42.20 34.68
C LYS A 19 -41.08 40.68 34.78
N SER A 20 -41.87 40.32 35.80
CA SER A 20 -42.34 38.96 36.12
C SER A 20 -42.70 38.11 34.89
N PHE A 21 -41.75 37.31 34.43
CA PHE A 21 -42.03 36.19 33.54
C PHE A 21 -42.89 35.16 34.28
N SER A 22 -43.87 34.59 33.59
CA SER A 22 -44.60 33.43 34.07
C SER A 22 -43.64 32.25 34.25
N SER A 23 -43.97 31.31 35.16
CA SER A 23 -43.14 30.12 35.38
C SER A 23 -42.90 29.30 34.11
N ALA A 24 -43.84 29.36 33.15
CA ALA A 24 -43.74 28.72 31.84
C ALA A 24 -42.69 29.39 30.93
N GLU A 25 -42.60 30.73 30.93
CA GLU A 25 -41.61 31.46 30.13
C GLU A 25 -40.19 31.26 30.67
N TYR A 26 -40.04 31.19 32.01
CA TYR A 26 -38.76 30.87 32.64
C TYR A 26 -38.29 29.45 32.30
N GLN A 27 -39.18 28.46 32.35
CA GLN A 27 -38.86 27.10 31.91
C GLN A 27 -38.51 27.05 30.43
N ALA A 28 -39.27 27.72 29.56
CA ALA A 28 -38.97 27.79 28.14
C ALA A 28 -37.59 28.41 27.86
N MET A 29 -37.22 29.48 28.55
CA MET A 29 -35.88 30.08 28.44
C MET A 29 -34.77 29.16 28.94
N GLN A 30 -34.98 28.41 30.02
CA GLN A 30 -34.04 27.40 30.50
C GLN A 30 -33.84 26.27 29.48
N TRP A 31 -34.92 25.76 28.89
CA TRP A 31 -34.86 24.74 27.85
C TRP A 31 -34.13 25.25 26.61
N VAL A 32 -34.45 26.45 26.12
CA VAL A 32 -33.76 27.07 24.97
C VAL A 32 -32.28 27.30 25.27
N GLY A 33 -31.94 27.80 26.47
CA GLY A 33 -30.55 27.99 26.90
C GLY A 33 -29.77 26.68 26.98
N ALA A 34 -30.38 25.62 27.55
CA ALA A 34 -29.78 24.30 27.60
C ALA A 34 -29.61 23.70 26.20
N THR A 35 -30.60 23.79 25.32
CA THR A 35 -30.51 23.33 23.93
C THR A 35 -29.43 24.08 23.15
N PHE A 36 -29.33 25.41 23.31
CA PHE A 36 -28.32 26.21 22.65
C PHE A 36 -26.91 25.88 23.15
N LEU A 37 -26.74 25.69 24.47
CA LEU A 37 -25.48 25.25 25.05
C LEU A 37 -25.10 23.83 24.60
N SER A 38 -26.06 22.91 24.54
CA SER A 38 -25.86 21.56 23.99
C SER A 38 -25.46 21.60 22.52
N LEU A 39 -26.11 22.42 21.70
CA LEU A 39 -25.73 22.62 20.28
C LEU A 39 -24.34 23.25 20.14
N LEU A 40 -23.97 24.18 21.01
CA LEU A 40 -22.61 24.76 21.04
C LEU A 40 -21.55 23.73 21.47
N LEU A 41 -21.84 22.91 22.48
CA LEU A 41 -20.93 21.86 22.95
C LEU A 41 -20.80 20.72 21.92
N ILE A 42 -21.88 20.39 21.21
CA ILE A 42 -21.86 19.49 20.05
C ILE A 42 -21.10 20.16 18.90
N GLY A 43 -21.16 21.48 18.77
CA GLY A 43 -20.53 22.24 17.67
C GLY A 43 -19.00 22.38 17.76
N VAL A 44 -18.38 22.16 18.92
CA VAL A 44 -16.92 22.23 19.09
C VAL A 44 -16.29 20.85 18.83
N ASP A 45 -15.27 20.81 17.97
CA ASP A 45 -14.41 19.63 17.79
C ASP A 45 -13.39 19.53 18.93
N ASP A 46 -12.92 18.31 19.19
CA ASP A 46 -11.91 18.06 20.20
C ASP A 46 -10.56 18.64 19.76
N GLN A 47 -9.63 18.80 20.70
CA GLN A 47 -8.24 19.04 20.34
C GLN A 47 -7.61 17.74 19.87
N LEU A 48 -6.75 17.84 18.86
CA LEU A 48 -5.93 16.71 18.44
C LEU A 48 -4.98 16.33 19.59
N GLN A 49 -4.95 15.05 19.95
CA GLN A 49 -4.02 14.57 20.98
C GLN A 49 -2.57 14.63 20.48
N GLU A 50 -1.61 14.74 21.40
CA GLU A 50 -0.19 14.98 21.08
C GLU A 50 0.43 13.90 20.19
N ASP A 51 0.15 12.64 20.49
CA ASP A 51 0.67 11.49 19.75
C ASP A 51 0.06 11.38 18.35
N VAL A 52 -1.23 11.68 18.22
CA VAL A 52 -1.92 11.79 16.92
C VAL A 52 -1.33 12.92 16.08
N ARG A 53 -1.09 14.08 16.70
CA ARG A 53 -0.41 15.21 16.05
C ARG A 53 0.99 14.82 15.60
N THR A 54 1.79 14.26 16.50
CA THR A 54 3.16 13.81 16.20
C THR A 54 3.17 12.81 15.05
N PHE A 55 2.22 11.85 15.03
CA PHE A 55 2.10 10.89 13.95
C PHE A 55 1.77 11.54 12.60
N LEU A 56 0.89 12.54 12.60
CA LEU A 56 0.49 13.31 11.41
C LEU A 56 1.54 14.31 10.93
N GLU A 57 2.40 14.79 11.82
CA GLU A 57 3.49 15.75 11.53
C GLU A 57 4.81 15.07 11.18
N ASN A 58 4.96 13.77 11.45
CA ASN A 58 6.15 12.99 11.13
C ASN A 58 6.32 12.74 9.62
N ASP A 59 6.30 13.80 8.85
CA ASP A 59 6.19 13.79 7.40
C ASP A 59 7.55 13.99 6.75
N GLU A 60 8.55 13.17 7.12
CA GLU A 60 9.90 13.29 6.54
C GLU A 60 9.82 13.11 5.02
N PRO A 61 9.87 14.20 4.23
CA PRO A 61 9.78 14.11 2.79
C PRO A 61 11.10 13.49 2.34
N LYS A 62 11.03 12.34 1.69
CA LYS A 62 12.26 11.73 1.15
C LYS A 62 12.83 12.61 0.05
N ASN A 63 14.14 12.43 -0.17
CA ASN A 63 14.86 13.15 -1.19
C ASN A 63 14.14 13.02 -2.55
N TRP A 64 14.00 14.17 -3.22
CA TRP A 64 13.52 14.26 -4.59
C TRP A 64 14.57 13.79 -5.59
N ASP A 65 15.84 13.84 -5.20
CA ASP A 65 16.97 13.40 -6.00
C ASP A 65 17.26 11.92 -5.73
N ASP A 66 17.67 11.23 -6.78
CA ASP A 66 17.96 9.79 -6.80
C ASP A 66 16.81 8.89 -6.31
N ASN A 67 15.57 9.23 -6.69
CA ASN A 67 14.37 8.53 -6.25
C ASN A 67 13.65 7.81 -7.41
N ALA A 68 13.52 6.49 -7.32
CA ALA A 68 12.86 5.70 -8.36
C ALA A 68 11.37 6.07 -8.51
N TYR A 69 10.71 6.58 -7.47
CA TYR A 69 9.32 7.05 -7.57
C TYR A 69 9.19 8.21 -8.57
N ILE A 70 10.19 9.10 -8.63
CA ILE A 70 10.23 10.20 -9.59
C ILE A 70 10.45 9.66 -11.00
N TYR A 71 11.39 8.72 -11.15
CA TYR A 71 11.65 8.06 -12.43
C TYR A 71 10.40 7.34 -12.99
N LEU A 72 9.61 6.70 -12.11
CA LEU A 72 8.39 5.99 -12.48
C LEU A 72 7.31 6.86 -13.14
N TRP A 73 7.30 8.17 -12.89
CA TRP A 73 6.34 9.06 -13.53
C TRP A 73 6.51 9.14 -15.06
N ALA A 74 7.72 8.91 -15.56
CA ALA A 74 8.05 9.08 -16.96
C ALA A 74 8.68 7.83 -17.61
N ILE A 75 8.72 6.70 -16.91
CA ILE A 75 9.35 5.47 -17.39
C ILE A 75 8.75 4.95 -18.70
N ASP A 76 7.48 5.26 -19.00
CA ASP A 76 6.80 4.96 -20.26
C ASP A 76 6.56 6.19 -21.14
N VAL A 77 7.09 7.36 -20.78
CA VAL A 77 6.97 8.59 -21.58
C VAL A 77 8.08 8.65 -22.63
N ALA A 78 7.76 8.98 -23.88
CA ALA A 78 8.69 9.11 -25.00
C ALA A 78 9.60 10.35 -24.86
N SER A 79 10.52 10.31 -23.88
CA SER A 79 11.50 11.35 -23.56
C SER A 79 12.93 10.79 -23.52
N GLU A 80 13.91 11.56 -24.01
CA GLU A 80 15.33 11.20 -23.90
C GLU A 80 15.85 11.29 -22.46
N ASN A 81 15.28 12.16 -21.63
CA ASN A 81 15.65 12.33 -20.22
C ASN A 81 14.50 11.96 -19.30
N THR A 82 14.35 10.65 -19.07
CA THR A 82 13.27 10.08 -18.25
C THR A 82 13.21 10.67 -16.84
N TYR A 83 14.36 10.86 -16.16
CA TYR A 83 14.34 11.34 -14.79
C TYR A 83 13.86 12.80 -14.68
N GLU A 84 14.37 13.69 -15.54
CA GLU A 84 13.95 15.09 -15.52
C GLU A 84 12.49 15.27 -15.91
N THR A 85 12.01 14.50 -16.89
CA THR A 85 10.58 14.46 -17.23
C THR A 85 9.74 13.96 -16.05
N GLY A 86 10.17 12.91 -15.36
CA GLY A 86 9.50 12.41 -14.17
C GLY A 86 9.47 13.44 -13.02
N LYS A 87 10.55 14.21 -12.87
CA LYS A 87 10.65 15.32 -11.90
C LYS A 87 9.68 16.45 -12.23
N GLU A 88 9.56 16.81 -13.51
CA GLU A 88 8.58 17.79 -13.99
C GLU A 88 7.14 17.32 -13.72
N MET A 89 6.81 16.09 -14.12
CA MET A 89 5.48 15.53 -13.91
C MET A 89 5.13 15.46 -12.41
N SER A 90 6.04 14.97 -11.57
CA SER A 90 5.82 14.91 -10.13
C SER A 90 5.66 16.30 -9.50
N ARG A 91 6.36 17.34 -10.01
CA ARG A 91 6.16 18.72 -9.58
C ARG A 91 4.77 19.23 -9.98
N LYS A 92 4.33 18.98 -11.22
CA LYS A 92 2.97 19.32 -11.65
C LYS A 92 1.90 18.65 -10.79
N VAL A 93 2.11 17.38 -10.39
CA VAL A 93 1.23 16.67 -9.44
C VAL A 93 1.19 17.38 -8.08
N VAL A 94 2.34 17.72 -7.51
CA VAL A 94 2.42 18.43 -6.21
C VAL A 94 1.83 19.83 -6.30
N GLU A 95 2.08 20.54 -7.40
CA GLU A 95 1.48 21.85 -7.65
C GLU A 95 -0.05 21.74 -7.76
N ALA A 96 -0.57 20.82 -8.55
CA ALA A 96 -2.00 20.55 -8.64
C ALA A 96 -2.59 20.19 -7.27
N ASN A 97 -1.92 19.33 -6.49
CA ASN A 97 -2.31 19.00 -5.11
C ASN A 97 -2.36 20.24 -4.20
N SER A 98 -1.37 21.14 -4.32
CA SER A 98 -1.28 22.34 -3.47
C SER A 98 -2.22 23.48 -3.88
N ARG A 99 -2.47 23.63 -5.20
CA ARG A 99 -3.40 24.59 -5.80
C ARG A 99 -4.84 24.17 -5.66
N TYR A 100 -5.09 22.88 -5.42
CA TYR A 100 -6.38 22.37 -4.97
C TYR A 100 -6.69 22.91 -3.57
N LYS A 101 -7.07 24.19 -3.53
CA LYS A 101 -7.57 24.94 -2.40
C LYS A 101 -8.74 25.77 -2.91
N TYR A 102 -9.93 25.16 -2.83
CA TYR A 102 -11.19 25.88 -2.82
C TYR A 102 -11.58 26.55 -4.16
N GLU A 103 -12.88 26.58 -4.44
CA GLU A 103 -13.50 27.34 -5.53
C GLU A 103 -13.38 26.74 -6.95
N MET A 104 -14.18 25.69 -7.16
CA MET A 104 -14.80 25.30 -8.44
C MET A 104 -13.96 24.53 -9.46
N GLU A 105 -12.64 24.44 -9.34
CA GLU A 105 -11.83 23.69 -10.32
C GLU A 105 -11.60 22.24 -9.85
N PRO A 106 -11.97 21.23 -10.67
CA PRO A 106 -11.64 19.84 -10.40
C PRO A 106 -10.11 19.65 -10.41
N TYR A 107 -9.63 18.55 -9.82
CA TYR A 107 -8.21 18.22 -9.91
C TYR A 107 -7.83 18.14 -11.39
N ASP A 108 -6.97 19.06 -11.83
CA ASP A 108 -6.56 19.12 -13.22
C ASP A 108 -5.44 18.11 -13.46
N SER A 109 -5.84 16.92 -13.91
CA SER A 109 -4.92 15.90 -14.39
C SER A 109 -4.65 16.01 -15.89
N SER A 110 -5.09 17.08 -16.58
CA SER A 110 -5.00 17.17 -18.04
C SER A 110 -3.54 17.18 -18.51
N PHE A 111 -2.63 17.71 -17.68
CA PHE A 111 -1.21 17.75 -17.96
C PHE A 111 -0.60 16.35 -18.17
N LEU A 112 -1.19 15.29 -17.62
CA LEU A 112 -0.70 13.92 -17.86
C LEU A 112 -0.92 13.49 -19.31
N TYR A 113 -1.93 14.04 -19.99
CA TYR A 113 -2.21 13.76 -21.41
C TYR A 113 -1.40 14.62 -22.39
N GLU A 114 -0.57 15.55 -21.89
CA GLU A 114 0.34 16.35 -22.72
C GLU A 114 1.56 15.56 -23.19
N TYR A 115 1.88 14.45 -22.51
CA TYR A 115 3.06 13.64 -22.79
C TYR A 115 2.76 12.55 -23.83
N GLU A 116 3.70 12.34 -24.74
CA GLU A 116 3.70 11.20 -25.64
C GLU A 116 4.20 9.96 -24.90
N TYR A 117 3.47 8.85 -24.99
CA TYR A 117 3.83 7.59 -24.34
C TYR A 117 4.40 6.60 -25.35
N ILE A 118 5.39 5.82 -24.93
CA ILE A 118 5.97 4.76 -25.74
C ILE A 118 4.87 3.74 -26.05
N SER A 119 4.65 3.49 -27.35
CA SER A 119 3.73 2.44 -27.78
C SER A 119 4.28 1.07 -27.37
N THR A 120 3.55 0.33 -26.54
CA THR A 120 3.86 -1.07 -26.27
C THR A 120 3.32 -1.93 -27.41
N SER A 121 4.20 -2.72 -28.03
CA SER A 121 3.91 -3.41 -29.29
C SER A 121 2.88 -4.54 -29.16
N ASN A 122 2.76 -5.17 -27.99
CA ASN A 122 1.85 -6.29 -27.76
C ASN A 122 1.48 -6.46 -26.27
N LYS A 123 0.24 -6.12 -25.90
CA LYS A 123 -0.26 -6.29 -24.53
C LYS A 123 -0.44 -7.75 -24.11
N ASP A 124 -0.54 -8.69 -25.07
CA ASP A 124 -0.78 -10.10 -24.79
C ASP A 124 0.48 -10.84 -24.33
N PHE A 125 1.67 -10.39 -24.77
CA PHE A 125 2.95 -10.88 -24.24
C PHE A 125 3.14 -10.48 -22.77
N TYR A 126 2.63 -9.31 -22.39
CA TYR A 126 2.77 -8.77 -21.05
C TYR A 126 1.71 -9.33 -20.09
N CYS A 127 1.82 -10.62 -19.82
CA CYS A 127 0.92 -11.32 -18.93
C CYS A 127 0.98 -10.78 -17.50
N THR A 128 -0.19 -10.53 -16.90
CA THR A 128 -0.32 -10.54 -15.45
C THR A 128 -0.34 -12.00 -15.02
N TYR A 129 0.55 -12.43 -14.11
CA TYR A 129 0.63 -13.81 -13.60
C TYR A 129 -0.70 -14.33 -12.99
N SER A 130 -1.76 -13.51 -12.92
CA SER A 130 -3.17 -13.89 -12.68
C SER A 130 -3.85 -14.66 -13.80
N PHE A 131 -3.26 -14.72 -14.97
CA PHE A 131 -3.66 -15.66 -16.01
C PHE A 131 -2.54 -16.71 -16.14
N ASN A 132 -2.93 -17.97 -15.95
CA ASN A 132 -2.08 -19.14 -16.10
C ASN A 132 -1.39 -19.09 -17.48
N ASP A 133 -0.10 -19.47 -17.54
CA ASP A 133 0.76 -19.58 -18.74
C ASP A 133 1.77 -18.45 -19.03
N CYS A 134 2.04 -17.55 -18.08
CA CYS A 134 3.04 -16.49 -18.26
C CYS A 134 4.49 -17.00 -18.40
N PHE A 135 4.88 -18.01 -17.61
CA PHE A 135 6.18 -18.67 -17.75
C PHE A 135 6.30 -19.42 -19.10
N PRO A 136 5.32 -20.27 -19.51
CA PRO A 136 5.29 -20.83 -20.85
C PRO A 136 5.48 -19.81 -21.98
N ALA A 137 4.82 -18.65 -21.92
CA ALA A 137 4.96 -17.62 -22.95
C ALA A 137 6.38 -17.05 -23.10
N ILE A 138 7.14 -16.94 -22.00
CA ILE A 138 8.53 -16.46 -22.03
C ILE A 138 9.50 -17.60 -22.38
N TYR A 139 9.30 -18.78 -21.78
CA TYR A 139 10.24 -19.89 -21.85
C TYR A 139 10.06 -20.75 -23.11
N LEU A 140 8.82 -21.16 -23.46
CA LEU A 140 8.56 -22.01 -24.63
C LEU A 140 8.68 -21.23 -25.94
N GLU A 141 8.41 -19.93 -25.92
CA GLU A 141 8.52 -19.04 -27.07
C GLU A 141 9.69 -18.04 -26.94
N ILE A 142 10.84 -18.48 -26.42
CA ILE A 142 11.97 -17.59 -26.13
C ILE A 142 12.41 -16.74 -27.34
N GLU A 143 12.38 -17.29 -28.56
CA GLU A 143 12.71 -16.51 -29.77
C GLU A 143 11.72 -15.36 -30.02
N ASN A 144 10.45 -15.56 -29.68
CA ASN A 144 9.41 -14.54 -29.77
C ASN A 144 9.58 -13.50 -28.66
N ALA A 145 9.86 -13.95 -27.42
CA ALA A 145 10.18 -13.08 -26.30
C ALA A 145 11.38 -12.16 -26.59
N LEU A 146 12.43 -12.68 -27.23
CA LEU A 146 13.60 -11.90 -27.63
C LEU A 146 13.34 -10.92 -28.78
N LYS A 147 12.34 -11.17 -29.64
CA LYS A 147 11.87 -10.15 -30.59
C LYS A 147 11.24 -8.98 -29.84
N HIS A 148 10.43 -9.25 -28.80
CA HIS A 148 9.89 -8.20 -27.93
C HIS A 148 10.98 -7.41 -27.20
N VAL A 149 12.06 -8.06 -26.74
CA VAL A 149 13.22 -7.35 -26.17
C VAL A 149 13.81 -6.35 -27.16
N LYS A 150 13.90 -6.70 -28.45
CA LYS A 150 14.42 -5.77 -29.48
C LYS A 150 13.43 -4.66 -29.83
N THR A 151 12.15 -4.98 -29.96
CA THR A 151 11.09 -4.01 -30.30
C THR A 151 10.88 -3.01 -29.16
N ASP A 152 10.86 -3.49 -27.92
CA ASP A 152 10.57 -2.70 -26.72
C ASP A 152 11.85 -2.43 -25.91
N TYR A 153 13.02 -2.37 -26.59
CA TYR A 153 14.35 -2.24 -25.98
C TYR A 153 14.47 -1.02 -25.04
N VAL A 154 13.85 0.10 -25.39
CA VAL A 154 13.83 1.30 -24.55
C VAL A 154 13.19 1.01 -23.18
N MET A 155 12.12 0.22 -23.13
CA MET A 155 11.48 -0.17 -21.87
C MET A 155 12.39 -1.08 -21.04
N TYR A 156 13.09 -2.02 -21.69
CA TYR A 156 14.08 -2.86 -21.03
C TYR A 156 15.22 -2.02 -20.42
N GLU A 157 15.82 -1.10 -21.17
CA GLU A 157 16.88 -0.22 -20.64
C GLU A 157 16.40 0.66 -19.48
N ARG A 158 15.18 1.20 -19.58
CA ARG A 158 14.61 2.02 -18.51
C ARG A 158 14.30 1.22 -17.26
N TYR A 159 13.90 -0.04 -17.40
CA TYR A 159 13.77 -0.96 -16.28
C TYR A 159 15.13 -1.26 -15.63
N GLN A 160 16.17 -1.51 -16.42
CA GLN A 160 17.54 -1.68 -15.90
C GLN A 160 18.01 -0.42 -15.16
N GLN A 161 17.69 0.77 -15.66
CA GLN A 161 18.01 2.03 -14.98
C GLN A 161 17.17 2.22 -13.71
N PHE A 162 15.90 1.83 -13.72
CA PHE A 162 15.04 1.84 -12.53
C PHE A 162 15.63 1.00 -11.38
N LEU A 163 16.20 -0.16 -11.68
CA LEU A 163 16.84 -1.01 -10.68
C LEU A 163 18.07 -0.38 -10.01
N LYS A 164 18.69 0.64 -10.61
CA LYS A 164 19.86 1.30 -10.02
C LYS A 164 19.53 2.26 -8.88
N TYR A 165 18.26 2.63 -8.72
CA TYR A 165 17.82 3.47 -7.62
C TYR A 165 17.75 2.67 -6.31
N GLU A 166 18.10 3.32 -5.20
CA GLU A 166 18.12 2.69 -3.88
C GLU A 166 16.71 2.56 -3.26
N HIS A 167 15.78 3.46 -3.61
CA HIS A 167 14.45 3.52 -3.02
C HIS A 167 13.37 4.03 -3.99
N THR A 168 12.12 3.65 -3.71
CA THR A 168 10.92 4.12 -4.44
C THR A 168 9.85 4.63 -3.47
N SER A 169 10.08 5.80 -2.89
CA SER A 169 9.17 6.40 -1.89
C SER A 169 8.57 7.68 -2.44
N PRO A 170 7.24 7.88 -2.36
CA PRO A 170 6.65 9.18 -2.67
C PRO A 170 7.31 10.29 -1.83
N PRO A 171 7.80 11.38 -2.43
CA PRO A 171 8.44 12.47 -1.68
C PRO A 171 7.39 13.47 -1.12
N TYR A 172 6.11 13.11 -1.14
CA TYR A 172 4.99 13.90 -0.64
C TYR A 172 3.85 12.98 -0.20
N ILE A 173 2.98 13.47 0.68
CA ILE A 173 1.69 12.82 0.98
C ILE A 173 0.71 13.14 -0.16
N PRO A 174 0.22 12.14 -0.91
CA PRO A 174 -0.80 12.36 -1.92
C PRO A 174 -2.12 12.79 -1.27
N LYS A 175 -2.83 13.68 -1.95
CA LYS A 175 -4.21 14.04 -1.63
C LYS A 175 -5.19 13.04 -2.22
N PHE A 176 -6.46 13.12 -1.80
CA PHE A 176 -7.50 12.18 -2.21
C PHE A 176 -7.63 11.99 -3.74
N GLU A 177 -7.50 13.06 -4.53
CA GLU A 177 -7.64 13.02 -5.99
C GLU A 177 -6.30 12.89 -6.75
N ALA A 178 -5.18 12.73 -6.04
CA ALA A 178 -3.87 12.68 -6.66
C ALA A 178 -3.68 11.40 -7.49
N PRO A 179 -3.20 11.50 -8.74
CA PRO A 179 -2.88 10.35 -9.56
C PRO A 179 -1.63 9.65 -9.02
N TRP A 180 -1.48 8.39 -9.40
CA TRP A 180 -0.30 7.57 -9.12
C TRP A 180 0.49 7.33 -10.41
N PRO A 181 1.82 7.18 -10.32
CA PRO A 181 2.61 6.78 -11.49
C PRO A 181 2.15 5.40 -11.99
N ASN A 182 2.29 5.17 -13.29
CA ASN A 182 1.89 3.91 -13.90
C ASN A 182 2.84 2.78 -13.50
N VAL A 183 2.48 1.99 -12.49
CA VAL A 183 3.34 0.89 -12.00
C VAL A 183 3.28 -0.38 -12.87
N SER A 184 2.33 -0.50 -13.81
CA SER A 184 2.20 -1.72 -14.63
C SER A 184 3.39 -1.94 -15.55
N VAL A 185 4.04 -0.85 -15.96
CA VAL A 185 5.23 -0.81 -16.83
C VAL A 185 6.43 -1.55 -16.23
N LEU A 186 6.51 -1.62 -14.90
CA LEU A 186 7.55 -2.40 -14.21
C LEU A 186 7.39 -3.89 -14.47
N THR A 187 6.16 -4.39 -14.58
CA THR A 187 5.92 -5.78 -14.97
C THR A 187 6.42 -6.04 -16.39
N TYR A 188 6.23 -5.09 -17.31
CA TYR A 188 6.66 -5.23 -18.70
C TYR A 188 8.19 -5.28 -18.80
N GLY A 189 8.87 -4.30 -18.19
CA GLY A 189 10.32 -4.26 -18.13
C GLY A 189 10.94 -5.48 -17.47
N HIS A 190 10.33 -5.96 -16.38
CA HIS A 190 10.76 -7.16 -15.68
C HIS A 190 10.64 -8.43 -16.53
N GLN A 191 9.55 -8.59 -17.30
CA GLN A 191 9.40 -9.74 -18.22
C GLN A 191 10.43 -9.73 -19.35
N LEU A 192 10.73 -8.55 -19.90
CA LEU A 192 11.82 -8.41 -20.87
C LEU A 192 13.16 -8.80 -20.25
N ASN A 193 13.42 -8.39 -19.00
CA ASN A 193 14.61 -8.78 -18.26
C ASN A 193 14.71 -10.30 -18.05
N GLN A 194 13.61 -10.96 -17.68
CA GLN A 194 13.54 -12.41 -17.54
C GLN A 194 13.82 -13.15 -18.86
N ALA A 195 13.32 -12.63 -19.99
CA ALA A 195 13.63 -13.20 -21.31
C ALA A 195 15.13 -13.12 -21.62
N VAL A 196 15.79 -12.00 -21.33
CA VAL A 196 17.25 -11.85 -21.48
C VAL A 196 18.00 -12.81 -20.57
N MET A 197 17.58 -12.98 -19.31
CA MET A 197 18.18 -13.96 -18.40
C MET A 197 18.10 -15.39 -18.96
N ILE A 198 16.93 -15.81 -19.44
CA ILE A 198 16.73 -17.15 -20.01
C ILE A 198 17.59 -17.33 -21.27
N GLU A 199 17.73 -16.32 -22.12
CA GLU A 199 18.65 -16.35 -23.26
C GLU A 199 20.09 -16.61 -22.82
N LYS A 200 20.57 -15.91 -21.78
CA LYS A 200 21.92 -16.11 -21.24
C LYS A 200 22.12 -17.52 -20.71
N LEU A 201 21.11 -18.09 -20.06
CA LEU A 201 21.14 -19.47 -19.62
C LEU A 201 21.25 -20.45 -20.80
N PHE A 202 20.41 -20.29 -21.83
CA PHE A 202 20.41 -21.15 -23.02
C PHE A 202 21.66 -21.02 -23.89
N ASN A 203 22.33 -19.88 -23.86
CA ASN A 203 23.62 -19.68 -24.53
C ASN A 203 24.82 -20.18 -23.70
N HIS A 204 24.58 -20.87 -22.59
CA HIS A 204 25.59 -21.34 -21.64
C HIS A 204 26.43 -20.22 -21.00
N GLU A 205 25.91 -18.99 -20.98
CA GLU A 205 26.50 -17.83 -20.29
C GLU A 205 26.06 -17.80 -18.81
N HIS A 206 26.23 -18.90 -18.07
CA HIS A 206 25.66 -19.08 -16.72
C HIS A 206 26.09 -17.98 -15.73
N GLY A 207 27.33 -17.49 -15.83
CA GLY A 207 27.81 -16.40 -14.98
C GLY A 207 27.06 -15.08 -15.22
N GLU A 208 26.70 -14.79 -16.46
CA GLU A 208 25.93 -13.59 -16.81
C GLU A 208 24.46 -13.75 -16.41
N PHE A 209 23.89 -14.94 -16.57
CA PHE A 209 22.56 -15.28 -16.04
C PHE A 209 22.50 -15.03 -14.53
N ILE A 210 23.44 -15.60 -13.75
CA ILE A 210 23.50 -15.39 -12.29
C ILE A 210 23.61 -13.90 -11.98
N ARG A 211 24.54 -13.19 -12.63
CA ARG A 211 24.77 -11.77 -12.38
C ARG A 211 23.51 -10.95 -12.60
N LEU A 212 22.84 -11.11 -13.74
CA LEU A 212 21.60 -10.38 -14.06
C LEU A 212 20.49 -10.70 -13.05
N PHE A 213 20.34 -11.98 -12.70
CA PHE A 213 19.29 -12.44 -11.80
C PHE A 213 19.51 -11.99 -10.34
N GLU A 214 20.76 -12.02 -9.86
CA GLU A 214 21.16 -11.47 -8.57
C GLU A 214 21.00 -9.95 -8.52
N ASP A 215 21.50 -9.24 -9.54
CA ASP A 215 21.37 -7.78 -9.62
C ASP A 215 19.89 -7.36 -9.59
N ASP A 216 19.02 -8.00 -10.38
CA ASP A 216 17.58 -7.72 -10.38
C ASP A 216 16.96 -8.00 -9.00
N THR A 217 17.15 -9.21 -8.46
CA THR A 217 16.49 -9.62 -7.21
C THR A 217 16.98 -8.82 -6.00
N LEU A 218 18.29 -8.57 -5.88
CA LEU A 218 18.86 -7.84 -4.75
C LEU A 218 18.50 -6.35 -4.81
N ASN A 219 18.46 -5.73 -5.99
CA ASN A 219 18.02 -4.35 -6.15
C ASN A 219 16.52 -4.21 -5.82
N LEU A 220 15.68 -5.14 -6.27
CA LEU A 220 14.27 -5.18 -5.90
C LEU A 220 14.08 -5.33 -4.38
N LYS A 221 14.79 -6.26 -3.73
CA LYS A 221 14.77 -6.44 -2.26
C LYS A 221 15.24 -5.18 -1.53
N THR A 222 16.28 -4.53 -2.03
CA THR A 222 16.80 -3.26 -1.49
C THR A 222 15.74 -2.16 -1.56
N MET A 223 15.16 -1.91 -2.74
CA MET A 223 14.09 -0.93 -2.90
C MET A 223 12.86 -1.26 -2.06
N TYR A 224 12.50 -2.55 -1.97
CA TYR A 224 11.39 -3.06 -1.17
C TYR A 224 11.58 -2.79 0.33
N SER A 225 12.82 -2.93 0.84
CA SER A 225 13.15 -2.66 2.23
C SER A 225 13.09 -1.16 2.59
N LYS A 226 13.24 -0.28 1.59
CA LYS A 226 13.35 1.18 1.76
C LYS A 226 12.11 1.96 1.30
N THR A 227 11.14 1.32 0.66
CA THR A 227 9.89 1.97 0.29
C THR A 227 8.90 2.03 1.45
N ASN A 228 8.16 3.13 1.55
CA ASN A 228 7.10 3.35 2.52
C ASN A 228 5.70 3.38 1.87
N SER A 229 5.54 3.10 0.57
CA SER A 229 4.21 3.03 -0.05
C SER A 229 3.74 1.58 -0.15
N ALA A 230 2.50 1.27 0.23
CA ALA A 230 1.96 -0.08 0.11
C ALA A 230 1.83 -0.52 -1.34
N LEU A 231 1.40 0.39 -2.23
CA LEU A 231 1.34 0.12 -3.66
C LEU A 231 2.72 -0.31 -4.20
N ASN A 232 3.75 0.51 -3.97
CA ASN A 232 5.10 0.21 -4.45
C ASN A 232 5.65 -1.07 -3.83
N LYS A 233 5.45 -1.26 -2.51
CA LYS A 233 5.92 -2.45 -1.80
C LYS A 233 5.27 -3.72 -2.36
N MET A 234 3.96 -3.70 -2.64
CA MET A 234 3.26 -4.84 -3.23
C MET A 234 3.66 -5.12 -4.68
N VAL A 235 3.93 -4.08 -5.48
CA VAL A 235 4.46 -4.26 -6.84
C VAL A 235 5.83 -4.92 -6.80
N LEU A 236 6.77 -4.38 -6.00
CA LEU A 236 8.11 -4.96 -5.84
C LEU A 236 8.05 -6.40 -5.32
N LEU A 237 7.20 -6.67 -4.32
CA LEU A 237 6.97 -8.02 -3.80
C LEU A 237 6.50 -8.98 -4.92
N SER A 238 5.62 -8.51 -5.81
CA SER A 238 5.16 -9.28 -6.96
C SER A 238 6.26 -9.52 -8.00
N LEU A 239 7.23 -8.62 -8.18
CA LEU A 239 8.36 -8.85 -9.09
C LEU A 239 9.33 -9.87 -8.49
N ILE A 240 9.61 -9.78 -7.18
CA ILE A 240 10.43 -10.77 -6.47
C ILE A 240 9.79 -12.17 -6.53
N ASP A 241 8.46 -12.25 -6.35
CA ASP A 241 7.70 -13.50 -6.50
C ASP A 241 7.89 -14.15 -7.88
N LYS A 242 7.90 -13.34 -8.95
CA LYS A 242 8.13 -13.83 -10.32
C LYS A 242 9.55 -14.36 -10.52
N ASN A 243 10.55 -13.76 -9.88
CA ASN A 243 11.92 -14.28 -9.91
C ASN A 243 12.03 -15.63 -9.19
N ILE A 244 11.37 -15.78 -8.05
CA ILE A 244 11.32 -17.03 -7.29
C ILE A 244 10.64 -18.13 -8.12
N GLU A 245 9.51 -17.83 -8.77
CA GLU A 245 8.84 -18.76 -9.70
C GLU A 245 9.71 -19.14 -10.88
N LEU A 246 10.37 -18.17 -11.53
CA LEU A 246 11.26 -18.42 -12.66
C LEU A 246 12.37 -19.41 -12.29
N ILE A 247 13.05 -19.19 -11.18
CA ILE A 247 14.10 -20.11 -10.71
C ILE A 247 13.54 -21.47 -10.32
N GLY A 248 12.40 -21.50 -9.62
CA GLY A 248 11.74 -22.74 -9.26
C GLY A 248 11.43 -23.59 -10.49
N HIS A 249 10.96 -22.98 -11.57
CA HIS A 249 10.71 -23.67 -12.84
C HIS A 249 11.99 -24.12 -13.54
N LEU A 250 13.00 -23.25 -13.65
CA LEU A 250 14.27 -23.61 -14.29
C LEU A 250 14.97 -24.77 -13.58
N PHE A 251 14.86 -24.84 -12.25
CA PHE A 251 15.37 -25.95 -11.44
C PHE A 251 14.59 -27.24 -11.69
N GLN A 252 13.26 -27.19 -11.67
CA GLN A 252 12.40 -28.36 -11.98
C GLN A 252 12.66 -28.92 -13.38
N LEU A 253 12.93 -28.05 -14.36
CA LEU A 253 13.29 -28.41 -15.73
C LEU A 253 14.77 -28.83 -15.90
N GLN A 254 15.56 -28.86 -14.82
CA GLN A 254 16.97 -29.25 -14.80
C GLN A 254 17.89 -28.37 -15.66
N HIS A 255 17.51 -27.11 -15.92
CA HIS A 255 18.39 -26.13 -16.60
C HIS A 255 19.42 -25.51 -15.67
N ILE A 256 19.13 -25.51 -14.37
CA ILE A 256 20.03 -25.06 -13.32
C ILE A 256 20.09 -26.13 -12.23
N ASP A 257 21.27 -26.29 -11.63
CA ASP A 257 21.48 -27.24 -10.55
C ASP A 257 21.51 -26.54 -9.18
N ALA A 258 21.56 -27.35 -8.12
CA ALA A 258 21.59 -26.84 -6.76
C ALA A 258 22.90 -26.09 -6.44
N GLU A 259 24.01 -26.42 -7.09
CA GLU A 259 25.29 -25.74 -6.87
C GLU A 259 25.23 -24.30 -7.37
N LEU A 260 24.72 -24.11 -8.59
CA LEU A 260 24.49 -22.81 -9.19
C LEU A 260 23.58 -21.95 -8.31
N LEU A 261 22.49 -22.52 -7.79
CA LEU A 261 21.55 -21.77 -6.93
C LEU A 261 22.11 -21.44 -5.56
N ASN A 262 22.82 -22.38 -4.92
CA ASN A 262 23.46 -22.16 -3.62
C ASN A 262 24.57 -21.11 -3.70
N SER A 263 25.16 -20.90 -4.87
CA SER A 263 26.12 -19.81 -5.10
C SER A 263 25.47 -18.41 -5.08
N THR A 264 24.15 -18.33 -5.20
CA THR A 264 23.42 -17.06 -5.22
C THR A 264 22.99 -16.59 -3.82
N LYS A 265 22.90 -15.28 -3.62
CA LYS A 265 22.35 -14.68 -2.39
C LYS A 265 20.82 -14.77 -2.28
N ILE A 266 20.16 -15.44 -3.21
CA ILE A 266 18.71 -15.31 -3.44
C ILE A 266 17.90 -16.27 -2.58
N LEU A 267 18.48 -17.41 -2.21
CA LEU A 267 17.90 -18.36 -1.28
C LEU A 267 17.86 -17.83 0.17
N GLN A 268 18.35 -16.61 0.41
CA GLN A 268 18.27 -15.96 1.72
C GLN A 268 16.84 -15.51 2.00
N LEU A 269 16.29 -16.01 3.11
CA LEU A 269 15.05 -15.54 3.70
C LEU A 269 15.06 -14.01 3.88
N LEU A 270 13.87 -13.41 3.91
CA LEU A 270 13.72 -12.00 4.18
C LEU A 270 14.23 -11.67 5.59
N THR A 271 15.02 -10.61 5.67
CA THR A 271 15.52 -10.04 6.93
C THR A 271 14.38 -9.44 7.76
N ALA A 272 14.62 -9.15 9.04
CA ALA A 272 13.62 -8.51 9.89
C ALA A 272 13.15 -7.15 9.35
N THR A 273 14.06 -6.37 8.74
CA THR A 273 13.72 -5.09 8.11
C THR A 273 12.82 -5.29 6.88
N GLU A 274 13.08 -6.31 6.08
CA GLU A 274 12.26 -6.66 4.91
C GLU A 274 10.90 -7.21 5.34
N LEU A 275 10.83 -8.00 6.41
CA LEU A 275 9.58 -8.53 6.93
C LEU A 275 8.70 -7.45 7.57
N SER A 276 9.28 -6.38 8.10
CA SER A 276 8.50 -5.30 8.75
C SER A 276 7.64 -4.52 7.74
N GLY A 277 6.34 -4.43 8.03
CA GLY A 277 5.41 -3.57 7.31
C GLY A 277 5.28 -2.17 7.89
N TYR A 278 6.00 -1.87 8.98
CA TYR A 278 5.77 -0.67 9.79
C TYR A 278 5.81 0.63 8.99
N GLU A 279 6.91 0.90 8.27
CA GLU A 279 7.07 2.15 7.50
C GLU A 279 5.99 2.31 6.43
N MET A 280 5.65 1.19 5.77
CA MET A 280 4.59 1.14 4.77
C MET A 280 3.22 1.47 5.37
N LEU A 281 2.85 0.80 6.45
CA LEU A 281 1.56 1.01 7.10
C LEU A 281 1.48 2.38 7.77
N ALA A 282 2.58 2.88 8.32
CA ALA A 282 2.62 4.22 8.92
C ALA A 282 2.34 5.30 7.87
N PHE A 283 2.94 5.19 6.69
CA PHE A 283 2.68 6.11 5.59
C PHE A 283 1.22 6.02 5.12
N GLU A 284 0.71 4.83 4.81
CA GLU A 284 -0.68 4.67 4.32
C GLU A 284 -1.71 5.17 5.35
N LEU A 285 -1.56 4.78 6.62
CA LEU A 285 -2.46 5.21 7.69
C LEU A 285 -2.39 6.72 7.90
N ARG A 286 -1.23 7.34 7.71
CA ARG A 286 -1.09 8.80 7.72
C ARG A 286 -1.79 9.45 6.54
N VAL A 287 -1.61 8.95 5.31
CA VAL A 287 -2.34 9.42 4.12
C VAL A 287 -3.83 9.42 4.39
N MET A 288 -4.36 8.34 4.95
CA MET A 288 -5.78 8.21 5.27
C MET A 288 -6.26 9.19 6.33
N MET A 289 -5.49 9.38 7.40
CA MET A 289 -5.81 10.36 8.42
C MET A 289 -5.74 11.80 7.89
N LYS A 290 -4.79 12.09 6.98
CA LYS A 290 -4.73 13.39 6.28
C LYS A 290 -5.94 13.59 5.36
N ILE A 291 -6.45 12.55 4.72
CA ILE A 291 -7.72 12.63 3.95
C ILE A 291 -8.89 13.00 4.87
N VAL A 292 -9.00 12.40 6.06
CA VAL A 292 -10.06 12.78 7.03
C VAL A 292 -9.91 14.24 7.47
N GLN A 293 -8.68 14.71 7.71
CA GLN A 293 -8.41 16.11 8.02
C GLN A 293 -8.79 17.04 6.86
N GLU A 294 -8.40 16.69 5.63
CA GLU A 294 -8.69 17.47 4.41
C GLU A 294 -10.20 17.57 4.15
N LEU A 295 -10.96 16.48 4.34
CA LEU A 295 -12.42 16.47 4.22
C LEU A 295 -13.11 17.38 5.26
N SER A 296 -12.51 17.54 6.45
CA SER A 296 -13.01 18.49 7.46
C SER A 296 -12.81 19.94 7.04
N GLU A 297 -11.64 20.24 6.50
CA GLU A 297 -11.28 21.57 6.03
C GLU A 297 -12.08 21.91 4.75
N ASN A 298 -12.48 20.89 3.99
CA ASN A 298 -13.09 21.03 2.68
C ASN A 298 -14.31 20.09 2.49
N PRO A 299 -15.41 20.29 3.22
CA PRO A 299 -16.52 19.34 3.23
C PRO A 299 -17.32 19.24 1.92
N HIS A 300 -16.96 20.02 0.90
CA HIS A 300 -17.56 19.99 -0.43
C HIS A 300 -17.26 18.72 -1.22
N TYR A 301 -16.20 17.98 -0.89
CA TYR A 301 -15.92 16.67 -1.48
C TYR A 301 -17.08 15.67 -1.29
N LEU A 302 -17.93 15.88 -0.27
CA LEU A 302 -19.09 15.04 0.01
C LEU A 302 -20.34 15.43 -0.79
N ILE A 303 -20.30 16.50 -1.60
CA ILE A 303 -21.45 17.05 -2.33
C ILE A 303 -21.25 16.86 -3.84
N LYS A 304 -22.32 16.46 -4.55
CA LYS A 304 -22.29 16.34 -6.02
C LYS A 304 -22.13 17.71 -6.70
N PRO A 305 -21.41 17.79 -7.84
CA PRO A 305 -21.17 19.04 -8.57
C PRO A 305 -22.43 19.82 -9.01
N SER A 306 -23.59 19.15 -9.11
CA SER A 306 -24.85 19.76 -9.54
C SER A 306 -25.49 20.69 -8.51
N ASP A 307 -25.09 20.60 -7.23
CA ASP A 307 -25.80 21.26 -6.12
C ASP A 307 -24.97 22.41 -5.49
N LYS A 308 -24.10 23.02 -6.30
CA LYS A 308 -22.99 23.91 -5.88
C LYS A 308 -23.40 25.13 -5.03
N TYR A 309 -24.57 25.75 -5.24
CA TYR A 309 -24.87 27.05 -4.60
C TYR A 309 -25.62 26.93 -3.26
N LEU A 310 -26.69 26.13 -3.19
CA LEU A 310 -27.47 25.97 -1.95
C LEU A 310 -26.85 24.88 -1.04
N GLY A 311 -26.34 23.80 -1.65
CA GLY A 311 -25.68 22.70 -0.93
C GLY A 311 -24.38 23.14 -0.27
N SER A 312 -23.57 24.00 -0.90
CA SER A 312 -22.29 24.41 -0.31
C SER A 312 -22.45 25.29 0.94
N ALA A 313 -23.39 26.24 0.94
CA ALA A 313 -23.61 27.12 2.10
C ALA A 313 -24.18 26.36 3.31
N ILE A 314 -25.09 25.41 3.07
CA ILE A 314 -25.67 24.55 4.10
C ILE A 314 -24.60 23.60 4.63
N THR A 315 -23.80 22.98 3.76
CA THR A 315 -22.71 22.09 4.16
C THR A 315 -21.62 22.82 4.95
N LYS A 316 -21.19 24.03 4.58
CA LYS A 316 -20.20 24.78 5.38
C LYS A 316 -20.66 25.07 6.81
N LYS A 317 -21.96 25.28 7.02
CA LYS A 317 -22.53 25.61 8.34
C LYS A 317 -22.90 24.37 9.16
N LEU A 318 -23.39 23.32 8.51
CA LEU A 318 -23.83 22.10 9.19
C LEU A 318 -22.72 21.07 9.35
N MET A 319 -21.74 21.01 8.44
CA MET A 319 -20.69 20.01 8.51
C MET A 319 -19.86 20.10 9.80
N PRO A 320 -19.47 21.29 10.31
CA PRO A 320 -18.80 21.38 11.60
C PRO A 320 -19.61 20.82 12.78
N LEU A 321 -20.93 20.66 12.66
CA LEU A 321 -21.78 20.05 13.71
C LEU A 321 -21.76 18.53 13.68
N VAL A 322 -21.51 17.90 12.53
CA VAL A 322 -21.60 16.44 12.33
C VAL A 322 -20.29 15.78 11.92
N PHE A 323 -19.30 16.57 11.52
CA PHE A 323 -17.96 16.16 11.15
C PHE A 323 -16.98 16.69 12.20
N LYS A 324 -16.42 15.79 12.99
CA LYS A 324 -15.47 16.09 14.07
C LYS A 324 -14.16 15.40 13.77
N ALA A 325 -13.34 16.06 12.96
CA ALA A 325 -12.12 15.47 12.45
C ALA A 325 -11.19 15.06 13.58
N ASN A 326 -10.92 15.96 14.52
CA ASN A 326 -9.96 15.69 15.59
C ASN A 326 -10.47 14.58 16.52
N LEU A 327 -11.75 14.63 16.91
CA LEU A 327 -12.36 13.53 17.68
C LEU A 327 -12.23 12.19 16.95
N THR A 328 -12.53 12.19 15.65
CA THR A 328 -12.47 10.98 14.81
C THR A 328 -11.03 10.47 14.66
N LEU A 329 -10.08 11.38 14.42
CA LEU A 329 -8.66 11.07 14.28
C LEU A 329 -8.07 10.51 15.57
N ASN A 330 -8.44 11.07 16.72
CA ASN A 330 -8.06 10.54 18.03
C ASN A 330 -8.59 9.10 18.18
N SER A 331 -9.88 8.86 17.95
CA SER A 331 -10.46 7.51 18.02
C SER A 331 -9.81 6.53 17.04
N MET A 332 -9.61 6.93 15.78
CA MET A 332 -8.95 6.12 14.77
C MET A 332 -7.54 5.75 15.20
N TYR A 333 -6.77 6.72 15.69
CA TYR A 333 -5.37 6.50 16.02
C TYR A 333 -5.21 5.47 17.15
N HIS A 334 -5.85 5.71 18.29
CA HIS A 334 -5.64 4.86 19.47
C HIS A 334 -6.33 3.50 19.37
N GLU A 335 -7.47 3.41 18.67
CA GLU A 335 -8.23 2.16 18.63
C GLU A 335 -7.88 1.27 17.44
N TYR A 336 -7.32 1.84 16.36
CA TYR A 336 -6.98 1.14 15.12
C TYR A 336 -5.51 1.29 14.71
N VAL A 337 -5.05 2.52 14.43
CA VAL A 337 -3.74 2.77 13.80
C VAL A 337 -2.60 2.24 14.66
N SER A 338 -2.56 2.59 15.94
CA SER A 338 -1.51 2.16 16.87
C SER A 338 -1.39 0.63 16.91
N LYS A 339 -2.53 -0.07 16.98
CA LYS A 339 -2.57 -1.54 16.99
C LYS A 339 -2.08 -2.12 15.67
N VAL A 340 -2.56 -1.63 14.53
CA VAL A 340 -2.08 -2.12 13.23
C VAL A 340 -0.56 -1.95 13.10
N LEU A 341 -0.02 -0.83 13.57
CA LEU A 341 1.41 -0.56 13.57
C LEU A 341 2.19 -1.47 14.52
N GLU A 342 1.67 -1.77 15.71
CA GLU A 342 2.28 -2.73 16.63
C GLU A 342 2.37 -4.13 15.99
N TYR A 343 1.28 -4.57 15.36
CA TYR A 343 1.21 -5.90 14.73
C TYR A 343 2.15 -6.00 13.53
N SER A 344 2.35 -4.92 12.78
CA SER A 344 3.24 -4.89 11.61
C SER A 344 4.72 -5.10 11.92
N LYS A 345 5.11 -5.05 13.20
CA LYS A 345 6.47 -5.30 13.68
C LYS A 345 6.66 -6.73 14.18
N LEU A 346 5.58 -7.50 14.35
CA LEU A 346 5.64 -8.83 14.91
C LEU A 346 6.35 -9.79 13.96
N ALA A 347 7.09 -10.73 14.54
CA ALA A 347 7.60 -11.85 13.79
C ALA A 347 6.43 -12.68 13.22
N PRO A 348 6.62 -13.41 12.11
CA PRO A 348 5.52 -14.09 11.43
C PRO A 348 4.69 -15.05 12.28
N ALA A 349 5.30 -15.83 13.17
CA ALA A 349 4.59 -16.75 14.07
C ALA A 349 3.74 -16.00 15.10
N ASP A 350 4.28 -14.95 15.72
CA ASP A 350 3.56 -14.11 16.69
C ASP A 350 2.41 -13.36 16.01
N PHE A 351 2.64 -12.86 14.79
CA PHE A 351 1.62 -12.24 13.96
C PHE A 351 0.47 -13.21 13.70
N TYR A 352 0.77 -14.47 13.37
CA TYR A 352 -0.24 -15.51 13.11
C TYR A 352 -1.16 -15.72 14.31
N ILE A 353 -0.56 -15.94 15.50
CA ILE A 353 -1.29 -16.22 16.74
C ILE A 353 -2.17 -15.03 17.14
N GLN A 354 -1.66 -13.81 16.99
CA GLN A 354 -2.37 -12.61 17.44
C GLN A 354 -3.43 -12.13 16.44
N TYR A 355 -3.28 -12.42 15.15
CA TYR A 355 -4.24 -12.00 14.12
C TYR A 355 -5.66 -12.54 14.39
N ASP A 356 -5.78 -13.83 14.72
CA ASP A 356 -7.08 -14.45 15.01
C ASP A 356 -7.74 -13.90 16.29
N GLN A 357 -6.93 -13.34 17.18
CA GLN A 357 -7.36 -12.74 18.44
C GLN A 357 -7.65 -11.25 18.30
N LEU A 358 -7.40 -10.66 17.13
CA LEU A 358 -7.47 -9.23 16.90
C LEU A 358 -8.93 -8.73 16.94
N ASN A 359 -9.32 -8.18 18.09
CA ASN A 359 -10.58 -7.47 18.22
C ASN A 359 -10.38 -5.95 18.10
N VAL A 360 -10.21 -5.46 16.87
CA VAL A 360 -10.23 -4.02 16.59
C VAL A 360 -11.67 -3.58 16.37
N ASN A 361 -12.36 -3.25 17.45
CA ASN A 361 -13.65 -2.57 17.38
C ASN A 361 -13.42 -1.11 17.73
N VAL A 362 -13.34 -0.25 16.71
CA VAL A 362 -13.21 1.18 16.93
C VAL A 362 -14.54 1.73 17.44
N LYS A 363 -14.51 2.32 18.63
CA LYS A 363 -15.64 3.03 19.20
C LYS A 363 -15.67 4.44 18.65
N TYR A 364 -16.64 4.67 17.78
CA TYR A 364 -16.92 5.99 17.24
C TYR A 364 -18.08 6.68 17.96
N ASP A 365 -17.96 7.99 18.15
CA ASP A 365 -19.05 8.82 18.66
C ASP A 365 -19.96 9.26 17.49
N TYR A 366 -20.86 8.37 17.09
CA TYR A 366 -21.82 8.66 16.01
C TYR A 366 -22.81 9.77 16.35
N ILE A 367 -22.91 10.21 17.62
CA ILE A 367 -23.80 11.30 18.02
C ILE A 367 -23.13 12.65 17.74
N ARG A 368 -21.89 12.82 18.18
CA ARG A 368 -21.13 14.08 17.99
C ARG A 368 -20.47 14.17 16.61
N ALA A 369 -20.16 13.04 16.00
CA ALA A 369 -19.28 12.93 14.83
C ALA A 369 -19.83 11.99 13.76
N SER A 370 -21.15 11.94 13.54
CA SER A 370 -21.83 10.98 12.65
C SER A 370 -21.16 10.77 11.28
N VAL A 371 -20.84 11.85 10.55
CA VAL A 371 -20.29 11.78 9.19
C VAL A 371 -18.84 11.30 9.19
N SER A 372 -17.99 11.92 10.02
CA SER A 372 -16.57 11.54 10.11
C SER A 372 -16.40 10.14 10.72
N SER A 373 -17.27 9.75 11.67
CA SER A 373 -17.34 8.40 12.24
C SER A 373 -17.76 7.35 11.22
N TYR A 374 -18.72 7.66 10.34
CA TYR A 374 -19.10 6.74 9.27
C TYR A 374 -17.97 6.55 8.25
N LEU A 375 -17.31 7.64 7.86
CA LEU A 375 -16.14 7.59 6.98
C LEU A 375 -15.00 6.78 7.60
N ALA A 376 -14.65 7.09 8.85
CA ALA A 376 -13.61 6.37 9.59
C ALA A 376 -13.98 4.89 9.81
N SER A 377 -15.25 4.61 10.04
CA SER A 377 -15.76 3.24 10.09
C SER A 377 -15.57 2.55 8.75
N PHE A 378 -15.99 3.13 7.62
CA PHE A 378 -15.75 2.53 6.30
C PHE A 378 -14.27 2.18 6.07
N ILE A 379 -13.39 3.09 6.49
CA ILE A 379 -11.95 2.94 6.43
C ILE A 379 -11.42 1.79 7.31
N THR A 380 -11.94 1.66 8.54
CA THR A 380 -11.43 0.70 9.55
C THR A 380 -12.22 -0.60 9.63
N ASN A 381 -13.39 -0.68 8.97
CA ASN A 381 -14.32 -1.81 9.06
C ASN A 381 -13.76 -3.06 8.41
N ASP A 382 -12.91 -2.91 7.37
CA ASP A 382 -12.11 -4.00 6.89
C ASP A 382 -10.84 -4.13 7.75
N LYS A 383 -11.01 -4.74 8.94
CA LYS A 383 -9.94 -5.06 9.90
C LYS A 383 -8.72 -5.72 9.24
N SER A 384 -8.91 -6.32 8.07
CA SER A 384 -7.91 -7.13 7.41
C SER A 384 -7.12 -6.39 6.34
N ILE A 385 -7.55 -5.28 5.73
CA ILE A 385 -6.85 -4.79 4.51
C ILE A 385 -5.36 -4.46 4.71
N TYR A 386 -5.00 -3.73 5.76
CA TYR A 386 -3.61 -3.38 6.04
C TYR A 386 -2.80 -4.56 6.57
N LEU A 387 -3.41 -5.38 7.43
CA LEU A 387 -2.77 -6.59 7.96
C LEU A 387 -2.62 -7.69 6.92
N ARG A 388 -3.46 -7.68 5.87
CA ARG A 388 -3.32 -8.54 4.68
C ARG A 388 -2.05 -8.21 3.90
N TYR A 389 -1.65 -6.94 3.82
CA TYR A 389 -0.36 -6.58 3.22
C TYR A 389 0.80 -7.18 4.02
N GLN A 390 0.74 -7.12 5.35
CA GLN A 390 1.72 -7.79 6.22
C GLN A 390 1.73 -9.31 6.01
N GLY A 391 0.53 -9.92 5.94
CA GLY A 391 0.38 -11.34 5.63
C GLY A 391 1.02 -11.75 4.32
N ARG A 392 0.88 -10.94 3.26
CA ARG A 392 1.53 -11.20 1.95
C ARG A 392 3.05 -11.16 2.03
N ILE A 393 3.61 -10.24 2.80
CA ILE A 393 5.06 -10.15 3.04
C ILE A 393 5.56 -11.45 3.68
N HIS A 394 4.85 -11.92 4.72
CA HIS A 394 5.17 -13.20 5.36
C HIS A 394 5.03 -14.37 4.39
N SER A 395 3.94 -14.43 3.61
CA SER A 395 3.72 -15.48 2.61
C SER A 395 4.90 -15.62 1.65
N LEU A 396 5.43 -14.51 1.11
CA LEU A 396 6.61 -14.56 0.21
C LEU A 396 7.80 -15.25 0.87
N ASN A 397 8.04 -15.00 2.16
CA ASN A 397 9.11 -15.65 2.90
C ASN A 397 8.89 -17.17 3.02
N MET A 398 7.64 -17.64 3.12
CA MET A 398 7.30 -19.07 3.09
C MET A 398 7.62 -19.68 1.72
N LYS A 399 7.38 -18.93 0.64
CA LYS A 399 7.69 -19.40 -0.71
C LYS A 399 9.18 -19.52 -0.95
N ILE A 400 9.99 -18.58 -0.44
CA ILE A 400 11.46 -18.71 -0.43
C ILE A 400 11.88 -19.96 0.36
N GLN A 401 11.26 -20.22 1.51
CA GLN A 401 11.51 -21.45 2.28
C GLN A 401 11.16 -22.71 1.47
N LEU A 402 10.05 -22.69 0.73
CA LEU A 402 9.64 -23.81 -0.13
C LEU A 402 10.64 -24.03 -1.28
N LEU A 403 11.14 -22.95 -1.89
CA LEU A 403 12.19 -23.04 -2.91
C LEU A 403 13.48 -23.64 -2.33
N ASN A 404 13.90 -23.20 -1.14
CA ASN A 404 15.08 -23.74 -0.47
C ASN A 404 14.93 -25.25 -0.19
N ALA A 405 13.75 -25.67 0.27
CA ALA A 405 13.43 -27.06 0.49
C ALA A 405 13.47 -27.88 -0.81
N LEU A 406 12.91 -27.36 -1.91
CA LEU A 406 12.97 -27.97 -3.23
C LEU A 406 14.42 -28.17 -3.69
N VAL A 407 15.26 -27.13 -3.58
CA VAL A 407 16.68 -27.18 -3.98
C VAL A 407 17.45 -28.22 -3.17
N GLU A 408 17.20 -28.31 -1.87
CA GLU A 408 17.88 -29.27 -0.98
C GLU A 408 17.47 -30.72 -1.26
N GLN A 409 16.18 -30.98 -1.48
CA GLN A 409 15.66 -32.34 -1.67
C GLN A 409 15.69 -32.81 -3.14
N GLY A 410 15.76 -31.86 -4.08
CA GLY A 410 15.75 -32.08 -5.53
C GLY A 410 14.38 -32.41 -6.12
N SER A 411 13.36 -32.67 -5.30
CA SER A 411 11.98 -32.83 -5.78
C SER A 411 10.99 -32.50 -4.67
N PHE A 412 9.80 -32.08 -5.08
CA PHE A 412 8.74 -31.66 -4.18
C PHE A 412 8.11 -32.82 -3.40
N GLU A 413 8.03 -34.02 -3.98
CA GLU A 413 7.54 -35.21 -3.30
C GLU A 413 8.41 -35.54 -2.09
N LYS A 414 9.73 -35.39 -2.22
CA LYS A 414 10.67 -35.59 -1.11
C LYS A 414 10.52 -34.53 -0.03
N VAL A 415 10.26 -33.27 -0.41
CA VAL A 415 9.97 -32.18 0.55
C VAL A 415 8.76 -32.55 1.42
N ILE A 416 7.66 -32.98 0.79
CA ILE A 416 6.43 -33.36 1.51
C ILE A 416 6.68 -34.56 2.43
N VAL A 417 7.32 -35.63 1.92
CA VAL A 417 7.63 -36.82 2.73
C VAL A 417 8.49 -36.46 3.95
N LYS A 418 9.49 -35.59 3.79
CA LYS A 418 10.34 -35.13 4.90
C LYS A 418 9.56 -34.30 5.92
N ALA A 419 8.68 -33.41 5.44
CA ALA A 419 7.83 -32.58 6.27
C ALA A 419 6.80 -33.40 7.07
N GLU A 420 6.14 -34.38 6.44
CA GLU A 420 5.21 -35.30 7.10
C GLU A 420 5.88 -36.16 8.19
N GLN A 421 7.18 -36.44 8.02
CA GLN A 421 8.00 -37.11 9.05
C GLN A 421 8.43 -36.17 10.20
N GLY A 422 8.02 -34.90 10.18
CA GLY A 422 8.29 -33.92 11.23
C GLY A 422 9.70 -33.31 11.18
N HIS A 423 10.42 -33.41 10.04
CA HIS A 423 11.76 -32.84 9.93
C HIS A 423 11.70 -31.33 9.68
N GLN A 424 12.25 -30.55 10.62
CA GLN A 424 12.72 -29.20 10.33
C GLN A 424 13.87 -29.27 9.31
N PRO A 425 13.97 -28.36 8.31
CA PRO A 425 13.26 -27.08 8.12
C PRO A 425 12.09 -27.13 7.12
N TYR A 426 11.53 -28.30 6.82
CA TYR A 426 10.50 -28.47 5.78
C TYR A 426 9.07 -28.22 6.25
N LEU A 427 8.91 -27.91 7.54
CA LEU A 427 7.63 -27.52 8.13
C LEU A 427 7.43 -26.02 7.97
N ASN A 428 6.17 -25.63 7.83
CA ASN A 428 5.76 -24.25 7.90
C ASN A 428 6.30 -23.62 9.20
N HIS A 429 7.14 -22.59 9.09
CA HIS A 429 7.68 -21.92 10.28
C HIS A 429 6.61 -21.28 11.18
N TYR A 430 5.37 -21.13 10.72
CA TYR A 430 4.31 -20.43 11.43
C TYR A 430 3.45 -21.34 12.29
N ASP A 431 2.87 -22.38 11.69
CA ASP A 431 1.96 -23.32 12.37
C ASP A 431 2.50 -24.76 12.42
N GLN A 432 3.73 -24.98 11.95
CA GLN A 432 4.38 -26.28 11.88
C GLN A 432 3.67 -27.29 10.99
N SER A 433 2.77 -26.86 10.11
CA SER A 433 2.11 -27.76 9.16
C SER A 433 3.10 -28.20 8.06
N PRO A 434 2.96 -29.41 7.52
CA PRO A 434 3.64 -29.77 6.28
C PRO A 434 3.07 -28.96 5.10
N PRO A 435 3.84 -28.80 4.01
CA PRO A 435 3.29 -28.29 2.75
C PRO A 435 2.36 -29.33 2.12
N TYR A 436 1.39 -28.87 1.32
CA TYR A 436 0.39 -29.71 0.67
C TYR A 436 0.25 -29.36 -0.81
N PHE A 437 -0.24 -30.33 -1.59
CA PHE A 437 -0.58 -30.13 -3.01
C PHE A 437 -1.96 -29.49 -3.17
N GLU A 438 -2.05 -28.50 -4.06
CA GLU A 438 -3.29 -27.85 -4.46
C GLU A 438 -3.19 -27.42 -5.94
N ASN A 439 -3.96 -28.02 -6.84
CA ASN A 439 -4.09 -27.62 -8.25
C ASN A 439 -2.76 -27.28 -8.95
N ASP A 440 -1.90 -28.28 -9.18
CA ASP A 440 -0.56 -28.15 -9.79
C ASP A 440 0.39 -27.20 -9.04
N LYS A 441 0.15 -26.98 -7.74
CA LYS A 441 1.03 -26.21 -6.85
C LYS A 441 1.28 -26.95 -5.56
N ILE A 442 2.34 -26.53 -4.89
CA ILE A 442 2.60 -26.89 -3.49
C ILE A 442 2.57 -25.63 -2.65
N CYS A 443 1.84 -25.70 -1.55
CA CYS A 443 1.54 -24.56 -0.70
C CYS A 443 1.87 -24.88 0.75
N TYR A 444 2.31 -23.88 1.50
CA TYR A 444 2.14 -23.89 2.95
C TYR A 444 0.75 -23.37 3.34
N SER A 445 0.27 -23.75 4.52
CA SER A 445 -0.92 -23.14 5.13
C SER A 445 -0.66 -21.66 5.45
N GLY A 446 -1.71 -20.85 5.56
CA GLY A 446 -1.59 -19.45 5.94
C GLY A 446 -2.94 -18.79 6.23
N LEU A 447 -2.90 -17.67 6.97
CA LEU A 447 -4.09 -17.00 7.50
C LEU A 447 -5.06 -16.48 6.45
N PHE A 448 -4.56 -16.12 5.28
CA PHE A 448 -5.36 -15.42 4.28
C PHE A 448 -5.51 -16.23 3.01
N GLU A 449 -6.76 -16.41 2.57
CA GLU A 449 -7.16 -17.07 1.31
C GLU A 449 -6.95 -16.17 0.07
N PHE A 450 -6.01 -15.20 0.09
CA PHE A 450 -5.75 -14.42 -1.13
C PHE A 450 -5.00 -15.29 -2.12
N ASN A 451 -5.53 -15.37 -3.36
CA ASN A 451 -4.84 -15.77 -4.59
C ASN A 451 -3.57 -16.58 -4.31
N ASP A 452 -3.71 -17.90 -4.27
CA ASP A 452 -2.81 -19.00 -3.87
C ASP A 452 -1.39 -18.96 -4.46
N LYS A 453 -0.68 -17.84 -4.36
CA LYS A 453 0.55 -17.58 -5.15
C LYS A 453 1.73 -17.23 -4.30
N PHE A 454 1.56 -16.35 -3.33
CA PHE A 454 2.71 -15.86 -2.55
C PHE A 454 3.23 -16.88 -1.53
N ARG A 455 2.44 -17.90 -1.17
CA ARG A 455 2.86 -19.00 -0.26
C ARG A 455 3.04 -20.34 -0.96
N CYS A 456 2.82 -20.36 -2.27
CA CYS A 456 2.78 -21.56 -3.09
C CYS A 456 3.82 -21.47 -4.21
N MET A 457 4.30 -22.62 -4.65
CA MET A 457 5.11 -22.76 -5.86
C MET A 457 4.39 -23.64 -6.87
N SER A 458 4.50 -23.27 -8.14
CA SER A 458 3.99 -24.08 -9.25
C SER A 458 4.82 -25.35 -9.44
N VAL A 459 4.14 -26.45 -9.73
CA VAL A 459 4.72 -27.75 -10.04
C VAL A 459 4.59 -28.01 -11.53
N LEU A 460 5.71 -28.25 -12.20
CA LEU A 460 5.71 -28.59 -13.63
C LEU A 460 5.49 -30.11 -13.77
N ASN A 461 4.42 -30.49 -14.47
CA ASN A 461 4.10 -31.88 -14.79
C ASN A 461 4.79 -32.37 -16.07
#